data_AF-A0A543PRM9-F1
#
_entry.id   AF-A0A543PRM9-F1
#
_cell.length_a   1.000
_cell.length_b   1.000
_cell.length_c   1.000
_cell.angle_alpha   90.00
_cell.angle_beta   90.00
_cell.angle_gamma   90.00
#
_symmetry.space_group_name_H-M   'P 1'
#
loop_
_entity.id
_entity.type
_entity.pdbx_description
1 polymer ?
#
loop_
_entity_poly.entity_id
_entity_poly.type
_entity_poly.pdbx_seq_one_letter_code
_entity_poly.pdbx_strand_id
1 'polypeptide(L)'
;MPDPAHPTDASPSATGATGGTEVSFPDIAGMRYEDAREELVSIVSRLETGQAPLEDSMQLWRRGEALAAHCSRWLDDAQTEIEQATRPAPAAALHADDEIFDES
;
A
#
# COMPACT_ATOMS: atom_id res chain seq x y z
N MET A 1 7.42 -18.36 -50.59
CA MET A 1 6.44 -18.56 -49.51
C MET A 1 7.11 -18.06 -48.23
N PRO A 2 6.51 -17.09 -47.51
CA PRO A 2 7.22 -16.21 -46.59
C PRO A 2 7.73 -16.87 -45.30
N ASP A 3 8.78 -16.23 -44.78
CA ASP A 3 9.81 -16.60 -43.78
C ASP A 3 9.39 -16.33 -42.31
N PRO A 4 9.95 -17.05 -41.29
CA PRO A 4 9.71 -16.82 -39.86
C PRO A 4 10.57 -15.70 -39.25
N ALA A 5 10.08 -14.46 -39.27
CA ALA A 5 10.58 -13.38 -38.39
C ALA A 5 9.58 -12.22 -38.38
N HIS A 6 8.81 -12.08 -37.31
CA HIS A 6 8.32 -10.74 -36.97
C HIS A 6 9.45 -10.02 -36.23
N PRO A 7 9.98 -8.91 -36.76
CA PRO A 7 10.90 -8.06 -36.03
C PRO A 7 10.19 -7.45 -34.82
N THR A 8 10.88 -7.48 -33.66
CA THR A 8 10.56 -6.68 -32.48
C THR A 8 10.49 -5.21 -32.87
N ASP A 9 9.27 -4.65 -32.96
CA ASP A 9 9.09 -3.20 -32.92
C ASP A 9 9.21 -2.77 -31.46
N ALA A 10 10.43 -2.50 -31.05
CA ALA A 10 10.73 -1.71 -29.87
C ALA A 10 10.31 -0.26 -30.19
N SER A 11 9.03 0.06 -29.97
CA SER A 11 8.58 1.44 -29.91
C SER A 11 8.92 2.05 -28.55
N PRO A 12 9.35 3.31 -28.53
CA PRO A 12 10.36 3.82 -27.62
C PRO A 12 9.80 4.05 -26.21
N SER A 13 10.68 3.84 -25.23
CA SER A 13 10.60 4.41 -23.89
C SER A 13 10.12 5.85 -23.97
N ALA A 14 8.87 6.09 -23.57
CA ALA A 14 8.43 7.42 -23.21
C ALA A 14 9.07 7.77 -21.85
N THR A 15 10.35 8.10 -21.90
CA THR A 15 10.99 8.94 -20.89
C THR A 15 10.44 10.36 -21.11
N GLY A 16 9.33 10.65 -20.47
CA GLY A 16 8.75 11.98 -20.35
C GLY A 16 7.76 11.96 -19.18
N ALA A 17 7.86 12.76 -18.13
CA ALA A 17 8.57 14.02 -17.97
C ALA A 17 9.01 14.17 -16.50
N THR A 18 10.28 14.46 -16.29
CA THR A 18 10.74 15.16 -15.10
C THR A 18 10.09 16.54 -15.10
N GLY A 19 9.15 16.78 -14.19
CA GLY A 19 8.51 18.10 -14.07
C GLY A 19 7.16 18.16 -13.36
N GLY A 20 6.75 17.13 -12.62
CA GLY A 20 5.66 17.28 -11.67
C GLY A 20 6.23 17.90 -10.39
N THR A 21 5.97 19.18 -10.13
CA THR A 21 6.08 19.74 -8.77
C THR A 21 5.43 18.74 -7.82
N GLU A 22 6.20 18.17 -6.91
CA GLU A 22 5.74 17.15 -5.97
C GLU A 22 4.69 17.80 -5.07
N VAL A 23 3.41 17.60 -5.40
CA VAL A 23 2.30 18.14 -4.64
C VAL A 23 2.23 17.33 -3.35
N SER A 24 2.66 17.95 -2.26
CA SER A 24 2.59 17.37 -0.92
C SER A 24 1.31 17.82 -0.21
N PHE A 25 0.68 16.89 0.50
CA PHE A 25 -0.57 17.11 1.24
C PHE A 25 -0.32 16.92 2.75
N PRO A 26 0.28 17.91 3.43
CA PRO A 26 0.71 17.77 4.82
C PRO A 26 -0.47 17.64 5.80
N ASP A 27 -1.66 18.08 5.40
CA ASP A 27 -2.89 17.96 6.18
C ASP A 27 -3.30 16.51 6.42
N ILE A 28 -3.00 15.61 5.48
CA ILE A 28 -3.37 14.18 5.56
C ILE A 28 -2.68 13.49 6.75
N ALA A 29 -1.45 13.90 7.08
CA ALA A 29 -0.67 13.27 8.16
C ALA A 29 -1.35 13.36 9.53
N GLY A 30 -2.21 14.36 9.75
CA GLY A 30 -2.97 14.55 10.99
C GLY A 30 -4.37 13.92 10.98
N MET A 31 -4.81 13.33 9.87
CA MET A 31 -6.17 12.80 9.74
C MET A 31 -6.33 11.46 10.46
N ARG A 32 -7.53 11.25 11.04
CA ARG A 32 -7.95 9.94 11.50
C ARG A 32 -8.20 9.03 10.30
N TYR A 33 -8.11 7.72 10.52
CA TYR A 33 -8.39 6.72 9.48
C TYR A 33 -9.78 6.90 8.84
N GLU A 34 -10.82 7.14 9.65
CA GLU A 34 -12.19 7.28 9.15
C GLU A 34 -12.36 8.51 8.26
N ASP A 35 -11.79 9.64 8.66
CA ASP A 35 -11.83 10.90 7.90
C ASP A 35 -11.07 10.74 6.58
N ALA A 36 -9.86 10.17 6.61
CA ALA A 36 -9.05 9.94 5.42
C ALA A 36 -9.74 8.98 4.44
N ARG A 37 -10.41 7.93 4.96
CA ARG A 37 -11.18 6.98 4.14
C ARG A 37 -12.40 7.63 3.51
N GLU A 38 -13.15 8.44 4.25
CA GLU A 38 -14.33 9.13 3.73
C GLU A 38 -13.95 10.11 2.61
N GLU A 39 -12.88 10.87 2.81
CA GLU A 39 -12.37 11.77 1.78
C GLU A 39 -11.90 11.00 0.54
N LEU A 40 -11.19 9.88 0.71
CA LEU A 40 -10.76 9.03 -0.40
C LEU A 40 -11.96 8.53 -1.23
N VAL A 41 -13.02 8.07 -0.56
CA VAL A 41 -14.26 7.63 -1.24
C VAL A 41 -14.90 8.78 -2.02
N SER A 42 -14.93 9.99 -1.45
CA SER A 42 -15.44 11.19 -2.13
C SER A 42 -14.62 11.51 -3.39
N ILE A 43 -13.28 11.45 -3.30
CA ILE A 43 -12.38 11.69 -4.43
C ILE A 43 -12.60 10.66 -5.53
N VAL A 44 -12.65 9.36 -5.19
CA VAL A 44 -12.90 8.28 -6.16
C VAL A 44 -14.24 8.50 -6.86
N SER A 45 -15.30 8.78 -6.10
CA SER A 45 -16.62 9.05 -6.67
C SER A 45 -16.59 10.23 -7.65
N ARG A 46 -15.89 11.33 -7.32
CA ARG A 46 -15.73 12.47 -8.22
C ARG A 46 -14.97 12.11 -9.49
N LEU A 47 -13.89 11.34 -9.39
CA LEU A 47 -13.13 10.88 -10.55
C LEU A 47 -13.98 9.98 -11.46
N GLU A 48 -14.79 9.09 -10.88
CA GLU A 48 -15.68 8.19 -11.62
C GLU A 48 -16.78 8.94 -12.41
N THR A 49 -17.23 10.11 -11.93
CA THR A 49 -18.18 10.92 -12.70
C THR A 49 -17.59 11.45 -14.01
N GLY A 50 -16.26 11.58 -14.11
CA GLY A 50 -15.57 12.12 -15.28
C GLY A 50 -15.91 13.58 -15.61
N GLN A 51 -16.52 14.32 -14.68
CA GLN A 51 -17.00 15.70 -14.91
C GLN A 51 -15.96 16.76 -14.61
N ALA A 52 -14.84 16.40 -13.98
CA ALA A 52 -13.77 17.33 -13.64
C ALA A 52 -12.83 17.58 -14.84
N PRO A 53 -12.33 18.81 -15.03
CA PRO A 53 -11.22 19.09 -15.93
C PRO A 53 -10.01 18.17 -15.69
N LEU A 54 -9.17 17.99 -16.71
CA LEU A 54 -7.99 17.11 -16.62
C LEU A 54 -7.05 17.50 -15.46
N GLU A 55 -6.75 18.79 -15.32
CA GLU A 55 -5.88 19.30 -14.26
C GLU A 55 -6.46 18.99 -12.86
N ASP A 56 -7.76 19.23 -12.68
CA ASP A 56 -8.46 18.92 -11.42
C ASP A 56 -8.48 17.41 -11.16
N SER A 57 -8.68 16.59 -12.19
CA SER A 57 -8.66 15.12 -12.11
C SER A 57 -7.28 14.62 -11.69
N MET A 58 -6.21 15.23 -12.20
CA MET A 58 -4.83 14.90 -11.80
C MET A 58 -4.55 15.28 -10.34
N GLN A 59 -5.04 16.43 -9.87
CA GLN A 59 -4.90 16.83 -8.47
C GLN A 59 -5.69 15.91 -7.53
N LEU A 60 -6.93 15.58 -7.90
CA LEU A 60 -7.77 14.62 -7.18
C LEU A 60 -7.10 13.25 -7.09
N TRP A 61 -6.54 12.76 -8.20
CA TRP A 61 -5.80 11.50 -8.20
C TRP A 61 -4.59 11.53 -7.26
N ARG A 62 -3.72 12.55 -7.33
CA ARG A 62 -2.55 12.66 -6.44
C ARG A 62 -2.94 12.71 -4.96
N ARG A 63 -4.02 13.43 -4.63
CA ARG A 63 -4.54 13.47 -3.26
C ARG A 63 -5.11 12.12 -2.84
N GLY A 64 -5.83 11.44 -3.72
CA GLY A 64 -6.32 10.08 -3.50
C GLY A 64 -5.19 9.09 -3.19
N GLU A 65 -4.09 9.14 -3.95
CA GLU A 65 -2.89 8.33 -3.69
C GLU A 65 -2.29 8.63 -2.31
N ALA A 66 -2.20 9.91 -1.93
CA ALA A 66 -1.68 10.30 -0.62
C ALA A 66 -2.57 9.82 0.53
N LEU A 67 -3.90 9.89 0.39
CA LEU A 67 -4.87 9.36 1.35
C LEU A 67 -4.78 7.84 1.46
N ALA A 68 -4.71 7.13 0.32
CA ALA A 68 -4.57 5.67 0.30
C ALA A 68 -3.30 5.21 1.01
N ALA A 69 -2.17 5.88 0.75
CA ALA A 69 -0.91 5.61 1.43
C ALA A 69 -0.99 5.86 2.94
N HIS A 70 -1.72 6.91 3.38
CA HIS A 70 -1.97 7.18 4.79
C HIS A 70 -2.80 6.08 5.46
N CYS A 71 -3.89 5.68 4.82
CA CYS A 71 -4.75 4.59 5.30
C CYS A 71 -3.98 3.27 5.43
N SER A 72 -3.13 2.93 4.45
CA SER A 72 -2.29 1.73 4.52
C SER A 72 -1.36 1.77 5.73
N ARG A 73 -0.59 2.86 5.90
CA ARG A 73 0.33 3.00 7.04
C ARG A 73 -0.38 2.83 8.39
N TRP A 74 -1.56 3.44 8.53
CA TRP A 74 -2.34 3.32 9.76
C TRP A 74 -2.73 1.86 10.06
N LEU A 75 -3.13 1.10 9.03
CA LEU A 75 -3.47 -0.32 9.18
C LEU A 75 -2.23 -1.19 9.46
N ASP A 76 -1.11 -0.89 8.82
CA ASP A 76 0.17 -1.60 9.03
C ASP A 76 0.68 -1.42 10.47
N ASP A 77 0.58 -0.20 11.01
CA ASP A 77 0.94 0.12 12.39
C ASP A 77 0.04 -0.63 13.38
N ALA A 78 -1.28 -0.62 13.15
CA ALA A 78 -2.24 -1.33 14.00
C ALA A 78 -2.02 -2.86 13.96
N GLN A 79 -1.73 -3.41 12.79
CA GLN A 79 -1.40 -4.83 12.64
C GLN A 79 -0.13 -5.19 13.41
N THR A 80 0.91 -4.34 13.31
CA THR A 80 2.16 -4.53 14.04
C THR A 80 1.93 -4.54 15.55
N GLU A 81 1.09 -3.64 16.07
CA GLU A 81 0.74 -3.62 17.49
C GLU A 81 0.08 -4.92 17.94
N ILE A 82 -0.88 -5.43 17.16
CA ILE A 82 -1.57 -6.69 17.44
C ILE A 82 -0.59 -7.87 17.45
N GLU A 83 0.35 -7.91 16.51
CA GLU A 83 1.36 -8.96 16.43
C GLU A 83 2.31 -8.95 17.62
N GLN A 84 2.73 -7.76 18.09
CA GLN A 84 3.55 -7.66 19.31
C GLN A 84 2.77 -8.08 20.55
N ALA A 85 1.50 -7.70 20.66
CA ALA A 85 0.65 -8.08 21.79
C ALA A 85 0.32 -9.58 21.83
N THR A 86 0.21 -10.22 20.66
CA THR A 86 -0.19 -11.63 20.52
C THR A 86 1.00 -12.59 20.47
N ARG A 87 2.24 -12.09 20.37
CA ARG A 87 3.43 -12.93 20.28
C ARG A 87 3.55 -13.84 21.51
N PRO A 88 3.43 -15.16 21.36
CA PRO A 88 3.65 -16.07 22.48
C PRO A 88 5.11 -15.96 22.92
N ALA A 89 5.35 -15.99 24.22
CA ALA A 89 6.70 -16.08 24.76
C ALA A 89 7.41 -17.29 24.14
N PRO A 90 8.70 -17.18 23.76
CA PRO A 90 9.43 -18.33 23.25
C PRO A 90 9.34 -19.45 24.28
N ALA A 91 8.87 -20.62 23.85
CA ALA A 91 8.80 -21.85 24.64
C ALA A 91 10.23 -22.33 24.96
N ALA A 92 10.91 -21.62 25.85
CA ALA A 92 12.15 -22.05 26.45
C ALA A 92 11.83 -22.71 27.79
N ALA A 93 12.19 -23.99 27.90
CA ALA A 93 12.34 -24.79 29.12
C ALA A 93 11.19 -25.71 29.60
N LEU A 94 10.41 -26.35 28.71
CA LEU A 94 9.59 -27.51 29.12
C LEU A 94 9.68 -28.66 28.11
N HIS A 95 10.75 -29.47 28.22
CA HIS A 95 10.82 -30.95 28.10
C HIS A 95 12.25 -31.39 27.76
N ALA A 96 13.12 -31.43 28.78
CA ALA A 96 14.37 -32.19 28.74
C ALA A 96 14.46 -33.20 29.91
N ASP A 97 13.33 -33.54 30.55
CA ASP A 97 13.24 -34.53 31.63
C ASP A 97 12.16 -35.57 31.30
N ASP A 98 12.34 -36.32 30.20
CA ASP A 98 11.56 -37.54 29.90
C ASP A 98 12.53 -38.69 29.54
N GLU A 99 13.58 -38.90 30.34
CA GLU A 99 14.42 -40.11 30.27
C GLU A 99 14.80 -40.63 31.67
N ILE A 100 13.82 -40.78 32.56
CA ILE A 100 13.97 -41.59 33.78
C ILE A 100 12.72 -42.46 33.93
N PHE A 101 12.61 -43.50 33.08
CA PHE A 101 11.80 -44.67 33.42
C PHE A 101 12.75 -45.77 33.88
N ASP A 102 12.75 -45.97 35.20
CA ASP A 102 13.47 -46.97 35.98
C ASP A 102 13.08 -48.39 35.52
N GLU A 103 14.00 -49.07 34.82
CA GLU A 103 13.92 -50.52 34.61
C GLU A 103 14.50 -51.20 35.85
N SER A 104 13.62 -51.73 36.70
CA SER A 104 13.91 -52.69 37.78
C SER A 104 12.96 -53.87 37.70
#